data_AF-A0AAU7CB05-F1
#
_entry.id   AF-A0AAU7CB05-F1
#
_cell.length_a   1.000
_cell.length_b   1.000
_cell.length_c   1.000
_cell.angle_alpha   90.00
_cell.angle_beta   90.00
_cell.angle_gamma   90.00
#
_symmetry.space_group_name_H-M   'P 1'
#
loop_
_entity.id
_entity.type
_entity.pdbx_description
1 polymer ?
#
loop_
_entity_poly.entity_id
_entity_poly.type
_entity_poly.pdbx_seq_one_letter_code
_entity_poly.pdbx_strand_id
1 'polypeptide(L)'
;MLVASAMGEADQPSWPEWNPETISEGLGRWIWAALFGVAVGGFPTVLYWMYCGNIDWFDRIIFADLIIMGAGYAAMTLAASLLHESLAAANPITVLVAIARIGWDYVQPSLVAGLSVMLSGAFLWTVLFAIPSLRLAAVGLWGFWVFALYSAMVSFRVLGLTYYAHSDALVWFRYRPKWATSTRAGRLYTNS
;
A
#
# COMPACT_ATOMS: atom_id res chain seq x y z
N MET A 1 -6.02 10.14 0.59
CA MET A 1 -6.45 9.48 1.86
C MET A 1 -5.27 9.10 2.75
N LEU A 2 -4.26 8.39 2.24
CA LEU A 2 -3.05 8.05 3.00
C LEU A 2 -2.39 9.28 3.63
N VAL A 3 -2.09 10.30 2.80
CA VAL A 3 -1.42 11.54 3.25
C VAL A 3 -2.27 12.28 4.29
N ALA A 4 -3.53 12.56 4.00
CA ALA A 4 -4.46 13.22 4.94
C ALA A 4 -4.53 12.49 6.30
N SER A 5 -4.62 11.14 6.28
CA SER A 5 -4.65 10.33 7.51
C SER A 5 -3.31 10.37 8.26
N ALA A 6 -2.19 10.32 7.54
CA ALA A 6 -0.86 10.45 8.13
C ALA A 6 -0.61 11.84 8.74
N MET A 7 -1.30 12.88 8.25
CA MET A 7 -1.22 14.24 8.79
C MET A 7 -2.23 14.51 9.91
N GLY A 8 -3.06 13.54 10.29
CA GLY A 8 -4.09 13.72 11.32
C GLY A 8 -5.25 14.63 10.89
N GLU A 9 -5.40 14.89 9.59
CA GLU A 9 -6.49 15.72 9.07
C GLU A 9 -7.82 14.98 9.20
N ALA A 10 -8.80 15.62 9.85
CA ALA A 10 -10.16 15.12 9.96
C ALA A 10 -11.01 15.41 8.70
N ASP A 11 -10.54 16.33 7.85
CA ASP A 11 -11.23 16.75 6.64
C ASP A 11 -11.19 15.69 5.53
N GLN A 12 -12.23 15.69 4.70
CA GLN A 12 -12.34 14.81 3.55
C GLN A 12 -11.18 15.07 2.57
N PRO A 13 -10.53 14.02 2.00
CA PRO A 13 -9.42 14.20 1.09
C PRO A 13 -9.82 15.11 -0.08
N SER A 14 -8.96 16.08 -0.40
CA SER A 14 -9.14 16.97 -1.54
C SER A 14 -9.15 16.18 -2.85
N TRP A 15 -9.92 16.68 -3.83
CA TRP A 15 -9.90 16.13 -5.18
C TRP A 15 -8.52 16.32 -5.81
N PRO A 16 -7.99 15.30 -6.51
CA PRO A 16 -6.71 15.42 -7.19
C PRO A 16 -6.77 16.51 -8.26
N GLU A 17 -5.69 17.29 -8.37
CA GLU A 17 -5.51 18.21 -9.49
C GLU A 17 -5.31 17.41 -10.77
N TRP A 18 -6.10 17.72 -11.81
CA TRP A 18 -6.03 17.08 -13.13
C TRP A 18 -4.84 17.61 -13.94
N ASN A 19 -3.63 17.48 -13.40
CA ASN A 19 -2.39 17.80 -14.09
C ASN A 19 -1.72 16.49 -14.55
N PRO A 20 -1.46 16.30 -15.86
CA PRO A 20 -0.83 15.08 -16.38
C PRO A 20 0.54 14.77 -15.75
N GLU A 21 1.32 15.78 -15.39
CA GLU A 21 2.61 15.59 -14.71
C GLU A 21 2.41 14.91 -13.36
N THR A 22 1.48 15.43 -12.55
CA THR A 22 1.09 14.88 -11.24
C THR A 22 0.56 13.45 -11.37
N ILE A 23 -0.28 13.17 -12.37
CA ILE A 23 -0.81 11.82 -12.60
C ILE A 23 0.32 10.84 -12.95
N SER A 24 1.25 11.25 -13.82
CA SER A 24 2.37 10.42 -14.23
C SER A 24 3.33 10.09 -13.07
N GLU A 25 3.59 11.06 -12.19
CA GLU A 25 4.39 10.84 -10.98
C GLU A 25 3.69 9.88 -10.00
N GLY A 26 2.39 10.05 -9.81
CA GLY A 26 1.59 9.16 -8.98
C GLY A 26 1.65 7.72 -9.48
N LEU A 27 1.44 7.52 -10.78
CA LEU A 27 1.53 6.20 -11.41
C LEU A 27 2.94 5.61 -11.30
N GLY A 28 3.99 6.42 -11.49
CA GLY A 28 5.38 6.01 -11.32
C GLY A 28 5.66 5.49 -9.91
N ARG A 29 5.15 6.16 -8.88
CA ARG A 29 5.31 5.74 -7.47
C ARG A 29 4.56 4.44 -7.16
N TRP A 30 3.38 4.25 -7.74
CA TRP A 30 2.64 2.99 -7.63
C TRP A 30 3.36 1.82 -8.29
N ILE A 31 3.86 2.02 -9.52
CA ILE A 31 4.66 1.01 -10.23
C ILE A 31 5.91 0.68 -9.41
N TRP A 32 6.61 1.70 -8.89
CA TRP A 32 7.79 1.51 -8.06
C TRP A 32 7.48 0.71 -6.80
N ALA A 33 6.45 1.10 -6.04
CA ALA A 33 6.03 0.39 -4.84
C ALA A 33 5.63 -1.08 -5.15
N ALA A 34 4.94 -1.31 -6.27
CA ALA A 34 4.57 -2.64 -6.72
C ALA A 34 5.81 -3.49 -7.07
N LEU A 35 6.79 -2.92 -7.79
CA LEU A 35 8.04 -3.62 -8.13
C LEU A 35 8.80 -4.05 -6.88
N PHE A 36 8.93 -3.17 -5.89
CA PHE A 36 9.60 -3.53 -4.63
C PHE A 36 8.81 -4.53 -3.80
N GLY A 37 7.48 -4.38 -3.72
CA GLY A 37 6.62 -5.38 -3.08
C GLY A 37 6.74 -6.76 -3.71
N VAL A 38 6.76 -6.81 -5.05
CA VAL A 38 7.00 -8.05 -5.80
C VAL A 38 8.41 -8.57 -5.56
N ALA A 39 9.43 -7.73 -5.52
CA ALA A 39 10.79 -8.18 -5.23
C ALA A 39 10.94 -8.79 -3.83
N VAL A 40 10.23 -8.25 -2.83
CA VAL A 40 10.32 -8.69 -1.43
C VAL A 40 9.41 -9.88 -1.13
N GLY A 41 8.17 -9.89 -1.60
CA GLY A 41 7.22 -10.98 -1.34
C GLY A 41 7.03 -11.91 -2.53
N GLY A 42 6.81 -11.35 -3.72
CA GLY A 42 6.49 -12.11 -4.93
C GLY A 42 7.62 -12.98 -5.46
N PHE A 43 8.85 -12.45 -5.50
CA PHE A 43 10.01 -13.16 -6.02
C PHE A 43 10.37 -14.36 -5.14
N PRO A 44 10.46 -14.23 -3.79
CA PRO A 44 10.62 -15.40 -2.92
C PRO A 44 9.46 -16.39 -3.03
N THR A 45 8.23 -15.92 -3.22
CA THR A 45 7.06 -16.80 -3.42
C THR A 45 7.22 -17.65 -4.68
N VAL A 46 7.59 -17.04 -5.81
CA VAL A 46 7.79 -17.76 -7.08
C VAL A 46 8.98 -18.72 -6.97
N LEU A 47 10.09 -18.30 -6.38
CA LEU A 47 11.23 -19.19 -6.15
C LEU A 47 10.83 -20.37 -5.28
N TYR A 48 10.14 -20.12 -4.16
CA TYR A 48 9.68 -21.18 -3.26
C TYR A 48 8.79 -22.17 -3.98
N TRP A 49 7.84 -21.69 -4.80
CA TRP A 49 7.01 -22.55 -5.65
C TRP A 49 7.84 -23.41 -6.59
N MET A 50 8.83 -22.85 -7.28
CA MET A 50 9.64 -23.59 -8.26
C MET A 50 10.47 -24.72 -7.62
N TYR A 51 10.85 -24.58 -6.36
CA TYR A 51 11.69 -25.55 -5.65
C TYR A 51 10.91 -26.49 -4.71
N CYS A 52 9.70 -26.12 -4.28
CA CYS A 52 8.82 -27.01 -3.53
C CYS A 52 8.02 -27.90 -4.48
N GLY A 53 8.11 -29.22 -4.29
CA GLY A 53 7.36 -30.21 -5.06
C GLY A 53 5.85 -30.17 -4.76
N ASN A 54 5.38 -31.03 -3.85
CA ASN A 54 3.98 -31.02 -3.44
C ASN A 54 3.73 -29.92 -2.40
N ILE A 55 2.66 -29.16 -2.60
CA ILE A 55 2.25 -28.07 -1.69
C ILE A 55 1.50 -28.66 -0.49
N ASP A 56 2.17 -28.70 0.65
CA ASP A 56 1.60 -29.07 1.95
C ASP A 56 0.89 -27.87 2.61
N TRP A 57 0.18 -28.12 3.71
CA TRP A 57 -0.48 -27.07 4.48
C TRP A 57 0.50 -26.00 5.00
N PHE A 58 1.72 -26.40 5.37
CA PHE A 58 2.76 -25.48 5.82
C PHE A 58 3.20 -24.51 4.72
N ASP A 59 3.27 -24.96 3.46
CA ASP A 59 3.62 -24.11 2.32
C ASP A 59 2.61 -22.98 2.13
N ARG A 60 1.32 -23.24 2.40
CA ARG A 60 0.27 -22.22 2.32
C ARG A 60 0.47 -21.12 3.36
N ILE A 61 0.96 -21.46 4.55
CA ILE A 61 1.27 -20.49 5.59
C ILE A 61 2.46 -19.63 5.14
N ILE A 62 3.49 -20.25 4.58
CA ILE A 62 4.68 -19.54 4.06
C ILE A 62 4.27 -18.58 2.93
N PHE A 63 3.43 -19.02 2.00
CA PHE A 63 2.91 -18.14 0.94
C PHE A 63 2.10 -16.97 1.49
N ALA A 64 1.24 -17.21 2.47
CA ALA A 64 0.48 -16.13 3.12
C ALA A 64 1.42 -15.12 3.79
N ASP A 65 2.44 -15.58 4.51
CA ASP A 65 3.43 -14.74 5.16
C ASP A 65 4.21 -13.89 4.15
N LEU A 66 4.67 -14.49 3.05
CA LEU A 66 5.36 -13.77 1.97
C LEU A 66 4.47 -12.70 1.30
N ILE A 67 3.18 -12.98 1.12
CA ILE A 67 2.22 -11.99 0.59
C ILE A 67 2.05 -10.84 1.59
N ILE A 68 1.93 -11.14 2.89
CA ILE A 68 1.81 -10.13 3.95
C ILE A 68 3.06 -9.25 3.99
N MET A 69 4.25 -9.85 3.96
CA MET A 69 5.52 -9.12 3.92
C MET A 69 5.64 -8.25 2.67
N GLY A 70 5.33 -8.79 1.49
CA GLY A 70 5.39 -8.05 0.22
C GLY A 70 4.40 -6.88 0.19
N ALA A 71 3.16 -7.10 0.64
CA ALA A 71 2.12 -6.08 0.70
C ALA A 71 2.46 -4.98 1.71
N GLY A 72 2.94 -5.35 2.90
CA GLY A 72 3.43 -4.39 3.90
C GLY A 72 4.57 -3.56 3.34
N TYR A 73 5.59 -4.21 2.77
CA TYR A 73 6.73 -3.51 2.18
C TYR A 73 6.32 -2.55 1.06
N ALA A 74 5.42 -2.98 0.16
CA ALA A 74 4.87 -2.13 -0.90
C ALA A 74 4.15 -0.90 -0.31
N ALA A 75 3.37 -1.10 0.74
CA ALA A 75 2.61 -0.03 1.37
C ALA A 75 3.52 0.99 2.07
N MET A 76 4.58 0.54 2.78
CA MET A 76 5.63 1.40 3.33
C MET A 76 6.37 2.16 2.21
N THR A 77 6.73 1.48 1.13
CA THR A 77 7.43 2.08 -0.02
C THR A 77 6.58 3.18 -0.66
N LEU A 78 5.29 2.91 -0.86
CA LEU A 78 4.36 3.90 -1.39
C LEU A 78 4.24 5.10 -0.46
N ALA A 79 4.09 4.87 0.85
CA ALA A 79 4.02 5.93 1.83
C ALA A 79 5.29 6.78 1.90
N ALA A 80 6.48 6.17 1.91
CA ALA A 80 7.75 6.87 1.87
C ALA A 80 7.86 7.75 0.61
N SER A 81 7.47 7.21 -0.55
CA SER A 81 7.49 7.94 -1.83
C SER A 81 6.53 9.12 -1.84
N LEU A 82 5.36 9.01 -1.21
CA LEU A 82 4.34 10.05 -1.17
C LEU A 82 4.69 11.15 -0.15
N LEU A 83 5.20 10.76 1.03
CA LEU A 83 5.52 11.68 2.12
C LEU A 83 6.81 12.48 1.88
N HIS A 84 7.82 11.89 1.23
CA HIS A 84 9.09 12.58 0.93
C HIS A 84 9.12 13.24 -0.46
N GLU A 85 7.99 13.24 -1.17
CA GLU A 85 7.87 13.79 -2.54
C GLU A 85 8.90 13.29 -3.57
N SER A 86 9.59 12.18 -3.30
CA SER A 86 10.68 11.71 -4.14
C SER A 86 10.67 10.19 -4.29
N LEU A 87 10.85 9.73 -5.52
CA LEU A 87 11.05 8.31 -5.84
C LEU A 87 12.33 7.76 -5.19
N ALA A 88 13.35 8.59 -5.04
CA ALA A 88 14.61 8.21 -4.38
C ALA A 88 14.49 7.99 -2.86
N ALA A 89 13.49 8.58 -2.21
CA ALA A 89 13.21 8.32 -0.80
C ALA A 89 12.57 6.94 -0.57
N ALA A 90 12.02 6.32 -1.62
CA ALA A 90 11.56 4.94 -1.62
C ALA A 90 12.71 3.93 -1.77
N ASN A 91 13.92 4.29 -1.33
CA ASN A 91 15.05 3.38 -1.30
C ASN A 91 14.83 2.30 -0.21
N PRO A 92 15.37 1.08 -0.40
CA PRO A 92 15.11 -0.03 0.50
C PRO A 92 15.64 0.20 1.92
N ILE A 93 16.71 0.99 2.08
CA ILE A 93 17.30 1.27 3.39
C ILE A 93 16.34 2.14 4.23
N THR A 94 15.81 3.22 3.66
CA THR A 94 14.84 4.11 4.30
C THR A 94 13.58 3.35 4.70
N VAL A 95 13.07 2.50 3.81
CA VAL A 95 11.88 1.67 4.05
C VAL A 95 12.12 0.70 5.21
N LEU A 96 13.25 -0.01 5.23
CA LEU A 96 13.59 -0.94 6.31
C LEU A 96 13.83 -0.23 7.65
N VAL A 97 14.53 0.91 7.64
CA VAL A 97 14.75 1.72 8.84
C VAL A 97 13.42 2.24 9.39
N ALA A 98 12.49 2.65 8.53
CA ALA A 98 11.17 3.10 8.93
C ALA A 98 10.34 1.96 9.55
N ILE A 99 10.32 0.79 8.93
CA ILE A 99 9.68 -0.42 9.48
C ILE A 99 10.29 -0.76 10.84
N ALA A 100 11.62 -0.75 10.96
CA ALA A 100 12.30 -1.05 12.22
C ALA A 100 11.99 -0.03 13.33
N ARG A 101 11.77 1.24 12.98
CA ARG A 101 11.40 2.30 13.94
C ARG A 101 9.96 2.20 14.44
N ILE A 102 9.03 1.76 13.58
CA ILE A 102 7.65 1.48 13.99
C ILE A 102 7.59 0.17 14.80
N GLY A 103 8.45 -0.80 14.47
CA GLY A 103 8.54 -2.06 15.19
C GLY A 103 7.29 -2.93 15.03
N TRP A 104 6.81 -3.50 16.13
CA TRP A 104 5.70 -4.46 16.14
C TRP A 104 4.35 -3.85 15.73
N ASP A 105 4.19 -2.54 15.88
CA ASP A 105 2.96 -1.85 15.48
C ASP A 105 2.78 -1.85 13.96
N TYR A 106 3.84 -2.16 13.20
CA TYR A 106 3.78 -2.31 11.75
C TYR A 106 3.18 -3.66 11.29
N VAL A 107 3.02 -4.61 12.21
CA VAL A 107 2.40 -5.91 11.89
C VAL A 107 0.93 -5.72 11.52
N GLN A 108 0.19 -4.87 12.24
CA GLN A 108 -1.22 -4.62 11.96
C GLN A 108 -1.47 -4.06 10.53
N PRO A 109 -0.84 -2.97 10.08
CA PRO A 109 -1.04 -2.48 8.71
C PRO A 109 -0.55 -3.48 7.66
N SER A 110 0.51 -4.24 7.94
CA SER A 110 1.00 -5.28 7.02
C SER A 110 -0.01 -6.41 6.87
N LEU A 111 -0.61 -6.89 7.96
CA LEU A 111 -1.67 -7.91 7.95
C LEU A 111 -2.90 -7.41 7.19
N VAL A 112 -3.35 -6.19 7.44
CA VAL A 112 -4.52 -5.61 6.75
C VAL A 112 -4.25 -5.49 5.25
N ALA A 113 -3.07 -5.02 4.85
CA ALA A 113 -2.68 -4.91 3.45
C ALA A 113 -2.56 -6.30 2.78
N GLY A 114 -1.89 -7.25 3.45
CA GLY A 114 -1.71 -8.61 2.96
C GLY A 114 -3.04 -9.34 2.77
N LEU A 115 -3.91 -9.31 3.78
CA LEU A 115 -5.26 -9.90 3.69
C LEU A 115 -6.10 -9.24 2.60
N SER A 116 -6.00 -7.92 2.44
CA SER A 116 -6.70 -7.20 1.36
C SER A 116 -6.25 -7.69 -0.02
N VAL A 117 -4.95 -7.89 -0.23
CA VAL A 117 -4.40 -8.45 -1.48
C VAL A 117 -4.86 -9.89 -1.69
N MET A 118 -4.77 -10.74 -0.66
CA MET A 118 -5.18 -12.15 -0.74
C MET A 118 -6.67 -12.29 -1.07
N LEU A 119 -7.53 -11.55 -0.38
CA LEU A 119 -8.98 -11.58 -0.60
C LEU A 119 -9.33 -11.04 -1.99
N SER A 120 -8.67 -9.96 -2.43
CA SER A 120 -8.88 -9.40 -3.77
C SER A 120 -8.43 -10.37 -4.86
N GLY A 121 -7.28 -11.04 -4.67
CA GLY A 121 -6.79 -12.07 -5.59
C GLY A 121 -7.72 -13.28 -5.66
N ALA A 122 -8.21 -13.76 -4.52
CA ALA A 122 -9.17 -14.87 -4.45
C ALA A 122 -10.52 -14.49 -5.10
N PHE A 123 -11.01 -13.27 -4.90
CA PHE A 123 -12.21 -12.77 -5.55
C PHE A 123 -12.00 -12.73 -7.08
N LEU A 124 -10.89 -12.16 -7.56
CA LEU A 124 -10.60 -12.10 -8.98
C LEU A 124 -10.50 -13.50 -9.60
N TRP A 125 -9.82 -14.43 -8.92
CA TRP A 125 -9.71 -15.81 -9.35
C TRP A 125 -11.07 -16.50 -9.50
N THR A 126 -11.96 -16.34 -8.51
CA THR A 126 -13.30 -16.93 -8.57
C THR A 126 -14.13 -16.35 -9.72
N VAL A 127 -14.06 -15.04 -9.95
CA VAL A 127 -14.75 -14.39 -11.07
C VAL A 127 -14.25 -14.89 -12.42
N LEU A 128 -12.94 -15.09 -12.58
CA LEU A 128 -12.33 -15.47 -13.87
C LEU A 128 -12.44 -16.96 -14.18
N PHE A 129 -12.33 -17.84 -13.17
CA PHE A 129 -12.17 -19.28 -13.40
C PHE A 129 -13.31 -20.14 -12.84
N ALA A 130 -14.09 -19.66 -11.88
CA ALA A 130 -15.15 -20.46 -11.27
C ALA A 130 -16.55 -20.16 -11.82
N ILE A 131 -16.78 -18.97 -12.37
CA ILE A 131 -18.10 -18.55 -12.89
C ILE A 131 -18.22 -18.89 -14.37
N PRO A 132 -19.11 -19.82 -14.78
CA PRO A 132 -19.23 -20.23 -16.18
C PRO A 132 -20.04 -19.24 -17.05
N SER A 133 -20.73 -18.26 -16.46
CA SER A 133 -21.59 -17.34 -17.20
C SER A 133 -20.98 -15.94 -17.34
N LEU A 134 -20.95 -15.43 -18.58
CA LEU A 134 -20.34 -14.14 -18.91
C LEU A 134 -21.03 -12.95 -18.21
N ARG A 135 -22.36 -13.02 -18.02
CA ARG A 135 -23.14 -11.96 -17.36
C ARG A 135 -22.81 -11.86 -15.88
N LEU A 136 -22.76 -13.00 -15.18
CA LEU A 136 -22.36 -13.02 -13.77
C LEU A 136 -20.88 -12.67 -13.61
N ALA A 137 -20.02 -13.05 -14.55
CA ALA A 137 -18.61 -12.65 -14.53
C ALA A 137 -18.47 -11.12 -14.67
N ALA A 138 -19.25 -10.46 -15.53
CA ALA A 138 -19.22 -9.00 -15.67
C ALA A 138 -19.68 -8.28 -14.38
N VAL A 139 -20.77 -8.74 -13.75
CA VAL A 139 -21.23 -8.20 -12.46
C VAL A 139 -20.23 -8.49 -11.35
N GLY A 140 -19.63 -9.68 -11.35
CA GLY A 140 -18.56 -10.07 -10.43
C GLY A 140 -17.33 -9.19 -10.57
N LEU A 141 -16.92 -8.86 -11.80
CA LEU A 141 -15.78 -7.98 -12.05
C LEU A 141 -16.04 -6.54 -11.56
N TRP A 142 -17.27 -6.05 -11.72
CA TRP A 142 -17.67 -4.77 -11.13
C TRP A 142 -17.61 -4.81 -9.60
N GLY A 143 -18.15 -5.87 -8.98
CA GLY A 143 -18.07 -6.08 -7.53
C GLY A 143 -16.63 -6.20 -7.02
N PHE A 144 -15.76 -6.86 -7.78
CA PHE A 144 -14.33 -6.95 -7.50
C PHE A 144 -13.70 -5.56 -7.40
N TRP A 145 -13.97 -4.64 -8.34
CA TRP A 145 -13.41 -3.30 -8.30
C TRP A 145 -13.89 -2.51 -7.08
N VAL A 146 -15.18 -2.60 -6.73
CA VAL A 146 -15.70 -1.98 -5.51
C VAL A 146 -15.00 -2.52 -4.27
N PHE A 147 -14.85 -3.84 -4.17
CA PHE A 147 -14.17 -4.50 -3.07
C PHE A 147 -12.67 -4.13 -2.99
N ALA A 148 -11.96 -4.17 -4.12
CA ALA A 148 -10.54 -3.84 -4.21
C ALA A 148 -10.27 -2.38 -3.83
N LEU A 149 -11.09 -1.45 -4.33
CA LEU A 149 -10.96 -0.03 -4.00
C LEU A 149 -11.26 0.24 -2.52
N TYR A 150 -12.29 -0.41 -1.96
CA TYR A 150 -12.62 -0.28 -0.54
C TYR A 150 -11.53 -0.87 0.37
N SER A 151 -11.02 -2.06 0.05
CA SER A 151 -9.95 -2.68 0.83
C SER A 151 -8.63 -1.89 0.76
N ALA A 152 -8.31 -1.30 -0.40
CA ALA A 152 -7.20 -0.36 -0.55
C ALA A 152 -7.40 0.90 0.31
N MET A 153 -8.63 1.45 0.33
CA MET A 153 -8.99 2.60 1.17
C MET A 153 -8.76 2.29 2.66
N VAL A 154 -9.24 1.14 3.14
CA VAL A 154 -9.03 0.68 4.52
C VAL A 154 -7.55 0.51 4.83
N SER A 155 -6.80 -0.17 3.95
CA SER A 155 -5.36 -0.40 4.11
C SER A 155 -4.59 0.92 4.23
N PHE A 156 -4.91 1.91 3.39
CA PHE A 156 -4.30 3.24 3.46
C PHE A 156 -4.71 4.05 4.67
N ARG A 157 -5.93 3.89 5.16
CA ARG A 157 -6.36 4.54 6.40
C ARG A 157 -5.60 3.98 7.60
N VAL A 158 -5.54 2.66 7.73
CA VAL A 158 -4.81 1.99 8.83
C VAL A 158 -3.34 2.38 8.78
N LEU A 159 -2.72 2.29 7.61
CA LEU A 159 -1.33 2.68 7.42
C LEU A 159 -1.10 4.15 7.81
N GLY A 160 -1.94 5.06 7.34
CA GLY A 160 -1.86 6.48 7.68
C GLY A 160 -1.97 6.76 9.17
N LEU A 161 -2.88 6.07 9.88
CA LEU A 161 -3.02 6.19 11.33
C LEU A 161 -1.78 5.66 12.09
N THR A 162 -1.21 4.53 11.65
CA THR A 162 0.04 4.01 12.25
C THR A 162 1.19 5.00 12.08
N TYR A 163 1.27 5.67 10.93
CA TYR A 163 2.26 6.73 10.69
C TYR A 163 2.04 7.96 11.56
N TYR A 164 0.80 8.41 11.70
CA TYR A 164 0.47 9.55 12.54
C TYR A 164 0.88 9.29 14.00
N ALA A 165 0.58 8.09 14.51
CA ALA A 165 0.94 7.67 15.87
C ALA A 165 2.46 7.61 16.11
N HIS A 166 3.26 7.31 15.08
CA HIS A 166 4.73 7.18 15.16
C HIS A 166 5.47 8.38 14.53
N SER A 167 4.77 9.48 14.30
CA SER A 167 5.28 10.65 13.57
C SER A 167 6.61 11.19 14.13
N ASP A 168 6.75 11.23 15.44
CA ASP A 168 7.97 11.68 16.14
C ASP A 168 9.17 10.75 15.91
N ALA A 169 8.95 9.43 15.84
CA ALA A 169 10.01 8.44 15.63
C ALA A 169 10.52 8.45 14.17
N LEU A 170 9.63 8.73 13.22
CA LEU A 170 9.95 8.74 11.79
C LEU A 170 10.65 10.03 11.35
N VAL A 171 10.41 11.18 12.02
CA VAL A 171 11.00 12.50 11.68
C VAL A 171 10.65 12.95 10.25
N TRP A 172 9.63 12.35 9.62
CA TRP A 172 9.26 12.60 8.23
C TRP A 172 8.48 13.91 8.03
N PHE A 173 7.91 14.50 9.08
CA PHE A 173 7.04 15.68 9.02
C PHE A 173 7.76 17.04 8.98
N ARG A 174 8.92 17.14 8.30
CA ARG A 174 9.62 18.43 8.20
C ARG A 174 8.95 19.44 7.26
N TYR A 175 8.16 18.97 6.28
CA TYR A 175 7.42 19.82 5.33
C TYR A 175 6.08 19.17 4.92
N ARG A 176 5.06 19.99 4.62
CA ARG A 176 3.74 19.51 4.16
C ARG A 176 3.83 19.02 2.70
N PRO A 177 3.44 17.77 2.38
CA PRO A 177 3.48 17.27 1.01
C PRO A 177 2.50 18.04 0.10
N LYS A 178 2.90 18.34 -1.13
CA LYS A 178 2.09 18.95 -2.20
C LYS A 178 0.76 18.22 -2.41
N TRP A 179 0.76 16.91 -2.19
CA TRP A 179 -0.41 16.04 -2.30
C TRP A 179 -1.48 16.28 -1.23
N ALA A 180 -1.18 17.07 -0.18
CA ALA A 180 -2.13 17.50 0.86
C ALA A 180 -2.64 18.94 0.66
N THR A 181 -2.18 19.65 -0.37
CA THR A 181 -2.52 21.06 -0.60
C THR A 181 -3.10 21.23 -2.00
N SER A 182 -4.38 21.62 -2.10
CA SER A 182 -5.01 22.00 -3.38
C SER A 182 -4.67 23.44 -3.82
N THR A 183 -3.78 24.11 -3.10
CA THR A 183 -3.48 25.53 -3.30
C THR A 183 -2.03 25.79 -2.88
N ARG A 184 -1.27 26.40 -3.80
CA ARG A 184 0.15 26.79 -3.72
C ARG A 184 0.68 27.08 -2.30
N ALA A 185 1.91 26.60 -2.08
CA ALA A 185 2.92 26.97 -1.09
C ALA A 185 2.60 26.63 0.38
N GLY A 186 3.50 25.80 0.94
CA GLY A 186 3.48 25.34 2.32
C GLY A 186 3.33 26.47 3.32
N ARG A 187 2.30 26.36 4.16
CA ARG A 187 2.34 26.95 5.50
C ARG A 187 2.92 25.91 6.44
N LEU A 188 4.06 26.24 7.02
CA LEU A 188 4.56 25.62 8.24
C LEU A 188 3.51 25.88 9.32
N TYR A 189 2.83 24.84 9.79
CA TYR A 189 2.17 24.90 11.08
C TYR A 189 3.28 24.81 12.12
N THR A 190 3.67 25.95 12.68
CA THR A 190 4.36 25.97 13.96
C THR A 190 3.34 25.51 14.99
N ASN A 191 3.57 24.36 15.61
CA ASN A 191 2.82 23.92 16.77
C ASN A 191 2.89 25.04 17.82
N SER A 192 1.73 25.63 18.13
CA SER A 192 1.48 26.41 19.34
C SER A 192 0.49 25.65 20.19
#